data_AF-A0A537VDG2-F1
#
_entry.id   AF-A0A537VDG2-F1
#
_cell.length_a   1.000
_cell.length_b   1.000
_cell.length_c   1.000
_cell.angle_alpha   90.00
_cell.angle_beta   90.00
_cell.angle_gamma   90.00
#
_symmetry.space_group_name_H-M   'P 1'
#
loop_
_entity.id
_entity.type
_entity.pdbx_description
1 polymer ?
#
loop_
_entity_poly.entity_id
_entity_poly.type
_entity_poly.pdbx_seq_one_letter_code
_entity_poly.pdbx_strand_id
1 'polypeptide(L)'
;MSVTGQARRTRRLERLAHAASALSVAPVRYATRPVTADALVRRSCATCPSGSRCCGAYTAFCCTLPGGNNFGCPPHTFVGGWWQCNYGKAALCGTTNMRYYLDCSMDPGAACPGGCHCGNQSCANFKTCCVVFRYGNCNTQIPHVTPIQCRLVTCVIPCQIDCLNCNCSVAVDQHTCLHEAGCL
;
A
#
# COMPACT_ATOMS: atom_id res chain seq x y z
N MET A 1 26.73 -20.88 -23.83
CA MET A 1 25.44 -20.14 -23.81
C MET A 1 25.11 -19.80 -22.36
N SER A 2 25.39 -18.58 -21.93
CA SER A 2 25.32 -18.14 -20.52
C SER A 2 24.05 -17.33 -20.25
N VAL A 3 23.03 -17.97 -19.65
CA VAL A 3 21.76 -17.30 -19.27
C VAL A 3 21.72 -16.94 -17.77
N THR A 4 22.71 -17.34 -16.98
CA THR A 4 22.73 -17.17 -15.51
C THR A 4 23.19 -15.79 -15.01
N GLY A 5 23.79 -14.95 -15.85
CA GLY A 5 24.34 -13.65 -15.45
C GLY A 5 23.33 -12.48 -15.43
N GLN A 6 22.36 -12.48 -16.35
CA GLN A 6 21.42 -11.37 -16.55
C GLN A 6 20.42 -11.25 -15.38
N ALA A 7 19.86 -12.38 -14.93
CA ALA A 7 18.84 -12.43 -13.88
C ALA A 7 19.37 -12.08 -12.48
N ARG A 8 20.66 -12.30 -12.20
CA ARG A 8 21.30 -11.87 -10.95
C ARG A 8 21.59 -10.37 -10.92
N ARG A 9 21.88 -9.76 -12.07
CA ARG A 9 22.12 -8.31 -12.18
C ARG A 9 20.84 -7.51 -12.02
N THR A 10 19.74 -7.92 -12.64
CA THR A 10 18.43 -7.27 -12.50
C THR A 10 17.91 -7.34 -11.06
N ARG A 11 17.94 -8.51 -10.41
CA ARG A 11 17.55 -8.65 -8.99
C ARG A 11 18.40 -7.82 -8.02
N ARG A 12 19.68 -7.57 -8.33
CA ARG A 12 20.55 -6.71 -7.51
C ARG A 12 20.26 -5.23 -7.73
N LEU A 13 19.97 -4.82 -8.96
CA LEU A 13 19.59 -3.44 -9.30
C LEU A 13 18.21 -3.07 -8.74
N GLU A 14 17.24 -4.00 -8.77
CA GLU A 14 15.91 -3.84 -8.18
C GLU A 14 15.97 -3.65 -6.66
N ARG A 15 16.82 -4.43 -5.96
CA ARG A 15 17.05 -4.26 -4.52
C ARG A 15 17.71 -2.92 -4.17
N LEU A 16 18.61 -2.43 -5.03
CA LEU A 16 19.26 -1.13 -4.86
C LEU A 16 18.27 0.02 -5.08
N ALA A 17 17.36 -0.10 -6.05
CA ALA A 17 16.31 0.88 -6.30
C ALA A 17 15.34 0.99 -5.11
N HIS A 18 14.88 -0.14 -4.55
CA HIS A 18 14.04 -0.13 -3.35
C HIS A 18 14.74 0.48 -2.13
N ALA A 19 16.04 0.23 -1.96
CA ALA A 19 16.82 0.84 -0.88
C ALA A 19 17.00 2.35 -1.05
N ALA A 20 17.21 2.81 -2.29
CA ALA A 20 17.35 4.24 -2.59
C ALA A 20 16.05 5.02 -2.36
N SER A 21 14.90 4.44 -2.69
CA SER A 21 13.58 5.06 -2.45
C SER A 21 13.22 5.14 -0.97
N ALA A 22 13.76 4.26 -0.12
CA ALA A 22 13.48 4.28 1.32
C ALA A 22 14.38 5.29 2.08
N LEU A 23 15.63 5.47 1.63
CA LEU A 23 16.56 6.47 2.18
C LEU A 23 16.08 7.91 1.96
N SER A 24 15.35 8.19 0.88
CA SER A 24 14.87 9.54 0.56
C SER A 24 13.64 9.97 1.39
N VAL A 25 12.92 9.03 2.01
CA VAL A 25 11.72 9.32 2.83
C VAL A 25 11.97 9.24 4.34
N ALA A 26 12.94 8.44 4.80
CA ALA A 26 13.26 8.30 6.22
C ALA A 26 14.70 7.75 6.46
N PRO A 27 15.76 8.55 6.21
CA PRO A 27 17.15 8.07 6.15
C PRO A 27 17.63 7.39 7.44
N VAL A 28 17.26 7.91 8.62
CA VAL A 28 17.66 7.36 9.93
C VAL A 28 16.90 6.06 10.28
N ARG A 29 15.65 5.91 9.86
CA ARG A 29 14.86 4.70 10.15
C ARG A 29 15.23 3.54 9.24
N TYR A 30 15.55 3.82 7.96
CA TYR A 30 16.04 2.81 7.04
C TYR A 30 17.44 2.29 7.41
N ALA A 31 18.30 3.15 7.97
CA ALA A 31 19.64 2.78 8.41
C ALA A 31 19.65 1.89 9.68
N THR A 32 18.60 1.93 10.49
CA THR A 32 18.56 1.24 11.80
C THR A 32 17.60 0.06 11.85
N ARG A 33 16.59 -0.03 10.96
CA ARG A 33 15.67 -1.18 10.85
C ARG A 33 15.16 -1.35 9.40
N PRO A 34 15.07 -2.58 8.85
CA PRO A 34 14.27 -2.82 7.66
C PRO A 34 12.82 -2.42 7.97
N VAL A 35 12.33 -1.34 7.35
CA VAL A 35 10.98 -0.84 7.61
C VAL A 35 9.96 -1.67 6.86
N THR A 36 9.09 -2.33 7.62
CA THR A 36 7.81 -2.86 7.14
C THR A 36 6.82 -1.69 6.97
N ALA A 37 5.80 -1.82 6.12
CA ALA A 37 4.92 -0.71 5.73
C ALA A 37 4.21 -0.02 6.93
N ASP A 38 4.15 -0.69 8.08
CA ASP A 38 3.62 -0.20 9.35
C ASP A 38 4.50 0.87 10.06
N ALA A 39 5.79 0.97 9.75
CA ALA A 39 6.73 1.83 10.49
C ALA A 39 6.60 3.34 10.15
N LEU A 40 5.79 3.71 9.15
CA LEU A 40 5.62 5.09 8.64
C LEU A 40 4.25 5.70 8.94
N VAL A 41 3.51 5.11 9.88
CA VAL A 41 2.18 5.54 10.33
C VAL A 41 2.24 6.80 11.21
N ARG A 42 1.70 7.93 10.75
CA ARG A 42 1.29 9.05 11.64
C ARG A 42 0.00 8.67 12.37
N ARG A 43 -0.11 8.94 13.67
CA ARG A 43 -1.30 8.58 14.46
C ARG A 43 -2.34 9.71 14.44
N SER A 44 -3.57 9.40 14.03
CA SER A 44 -4.76 10.27 14.13
C SER A 44 -5.84 9.73 15.08
N CYS A 45 -5.53 8.71 15.86
CA CYS A 45 -6.51 7.95 16.62
C CYS A 45 -6.62 8.38 18.09
N ALA A 46 -6.19 9.59 18.44
CA ALA A 46 -6.08 10.03 19.84
C ALA A 46 -7.41 9.97 20.62
N THR A 47 -8.54 10.08 19.92
CA THR A 47 -9.90 10.01 20.49
C THR A 47 -10.48 8.59 20.51
N CYS A 48 -9.77 7.60 19.97
CA CYS A 48 -10.26 6.23 19.88
C CYS A 48 -9.86 5.39 21.11
N PRO A 49 -10.72 4.45 21.54
CA PRO A 49 -10.35 3.46 22.54
C PRO A 49 -9.07 2.69 22.17
N SER A 50 -8.27 2.31 23.16
CA SER A 50 -7.09 1.46 22.94
C SER A 50 -7.48 0.17 22.21
N GLY A 51 -6.67 -0.25 21.24
CA GLY A 51 -6.94 -1.44 20.42
C GLY A 51 -7.89 -1.20 19.24
N SER A 52 -8.44 0.02 19.07
CA SER A 52 -9.25 0.37 17.90
C SER A 52 -8.49 0.18 16.60
N ARG A 53 -9.20 -0.23 15.54
CA ARG A 53 -8.60 -0.43 14.20
C ARG A 53 -7.93 0.84 13.69
N CYS A 54 -8.48 2.02 13.97
CA CYS A 54 -7.89 3.30 13.56
C CYS A 54 -6.47 3.51 14.12
N CYS A 55 -6.20 3.01 15.33
CA CYS A 55 -4.86 3.02 15.94
C CYS A 55 -3.93 1.93 15.43
N GLY A 56 -4.44 1.00 14.62
CA GLY A 56 -3.68 -0.11 14.07
C GLY A 56 -2.64 0.32 13.04
N ALA A 57 -1.90 -0.66 12.56
CA ALA A 57 -0.83 -0.47 11.58
C ALA A 57 -1.35 -0.13 10.17
N TYR A 58 -2.54 -0.60 9.80
CA TYR A 58 -3.01 -0.52 8.41
C TYR A 58 -3.66 0.82 8.02
N THR A 59 -3.82 1.00 6.72
CA THR A 59 -4.55 2.09 6.07
C THR A 59 -5.95 1.61 5.70
N ALA A 60 -6.95 2.49 5.76
CA ALA A 60 -8.34 2.22 5.37
C ALA A 60 -8.44 1.58 3.98
N PHE A 61 -9.36 0.63 3.81
CA PHE A 61 -9.78 0.20 2.48
C PHE A 61 -10.69 1.25 1.85
N CYS A 62 -10.60 1.44 0.54
CA CYS A 62 -11.40 2.47 -0.14
C CYS A 62 -12.90 2.23 0.04
N CYS A 63 -13.36 0.98 0.08
CA CYS A 63 -14.76 0.63 0.35
C CYS A 63 -15.27 1.04 1.74
N THR A 64 -14.38 1.34 2.70
CA THR A 64 -14.77 1.82 4.03
C THR A 64 -14.93 3.34 4.11
N LEU A 65 -14.54 4.06 3.06
CA LEU A 65 -14.66 5.51 2.98
C LEU A 65 -15.97 5.93 2.31
N PRO A 66 -16.55 7.10 2.65
CA PRO A 66 -17.73 7.62 1.98
C PRO A 66 -17.54 7.69 0.46
N GLY A 67 -18.47 7.11 -0.30
CA GLY A 67 -18.44 7.07 -1.77
C GLY A 67 -17.34 6.19 -2.38
N GLY A 68 -16.54 5.50 -1.56
CA GLY A 68 -15.50 4.60 -2.04
C GLY A 68 -16.02 3.20 -2.41
N ASN A 69 -15.25 2.48 -3.20
CA ASN A 69 -15.53 1.11 -3.62
C ASN A 69 -14.23 0.31 -3.70
N ASN A 70 -14.29 -0.97 -4.08
CA ASN A 70 -13.11 -1.82 -4.27
C ASN A 70 -12.73 -2.04 -5.76
N PHE A 71 -13.32 -1.27 -6.68
CA PHE A 71 -13.12 -1.41 -8.13
C PHE A 71 -12.18 -0.35 -8.73
N GLY A 72 -11.84 0.69 -7.99
CA GLY A 72 -10.94 1.73 -8.46
C GLY A 72 -10.51 2.69 -7.36
N CYS A 73 -9.40 3.39 -7.62
CA CYS A 73 -8.92 4.42 -6.72
C CYS A 73 -9.86 5.64 -6.77
N PRO A 74 -10.09 6.34 -5.63
CA PRO A 74 -10.91 7.54 -5.61
C PRO A 74 -10.37 8.67 -6.52
N PRO A 75 -11.18 9.67 -6.87
CA PRO A 75 -10.69 10.86 -7.56
C PRO A 75 -9.53 11.53 -6.82
N HIS A 76 -8.64 12.17 -7.58
CA HIS A 76 -7.41 12.83 -7.08
C HIS A 76 -6.41 11.87 -6.41
N THR A 77 -6.46 10.60 -6.79
CA THR A 77 -5.48 9.61 -6.36
C THR A 77 -4.99 8.79 -7.54
N PHE A 78 -3.81 8.21 -7.37
CA PHE A 78 -3.21 7.28 -8.29
C PHE A 78 -2.73 6.02 -7.56
N VAL A 79 -2.56 4.92 -8.29
CA VAL A 79 -2.00 3.69 -7.74
C VAL A 79 -0.50 3.89 -7.53
N GLY A 80 -0.08 4.05 -6.28
CA GLY A 80 1.31 4.35 -5.91
C GLY A 80 2.21 3.12 -5.85
N GLY A 81 1.63 1.95 -5.64
CA GLY A 81 2.34 0.68 -5.62
C GLY A 81 1.46 -0.48 -5.19
N TRP A 82 2.00 -1.68 -5.32
CA TRP A 82 1.33 -2.92 -4.95
C TRP A 82 2.27 -3.93 -4.30
N TRP A 83 1.70 -4.85 -3.53
CA TRP A 83 2.39 -6.01 -3.00
C TRP A 83 1.40 -7.17 -2.86
N GLN A 84 1.93 -8.36 -2.67
CA GLN A 84 1.16 -9.57 -2.49
C GLN A 84 1.33 -10.17 -1.11
N CYS A 85 0.35 -10.98 -0.75
CA CYS A 85 0.36 -11.79 0.45
C CYS A 85 -0.23 -13.17 0.11
N ASN A 86 0.26 -14.23 0.76
CA ASN A 86 -0.31 -15.57 0.62
C ASN A 86 -1.47 -15.70 1.61
N TYR A 87 -2.67 -15.50 1.11
CA TYR A 87 -3.83 -15.25 1.93
C TYR A 87 -4.40 -16.52 2.56
N GLY A 88 -4.30 -17.67 1.87
CA GLY A 88 -4.59 -19.02 2.39
C GLY A 88 -5.97 -19.24 3.04
N LYS A 89 -6.92 -18.31 2.92
CA LYS A 89 -8.23 -18.33 3.57
C LYS A 89 -9.36 -18.38 2.54
N ALA A 90 -10.48 -19.00 2.91
CA ALA A 90 -11.69 -19.16 2.08
C ALA A 90 -12.51 -17.87 1.84
N ALA A 91 -11.89 -16.69 1.88
CA ALA A 91 -12.54 -15.40 1.63
C ALA A 91 -12.12 -14.82 0.26
N LEU A 92 -12.28 -13.51 0.02
CA LEU A 92 -11.89 -12.86 -1.24
C LEU A 92 -10.47 -13.28 -1.67
N CYS A 93 -10.35 -13.79 -2.91
CA CYS A 93 -9.14 -14.39 -3.51
C CYS A 93 -8.76 -15.81 -3.03
N GLY A 94 -9.67 -16.53 -2.36
CA GLY A 94 -9.42 -17.89 -1.88
C GLY A 94 -9.12 -18.92 -2.98
N THR A 95 -9.57 -18.70 -4.22
CA THR A 95 -9.30 -19.60 -5.35
C THR A 95 -7.84 -19.56 -5.82
N THR A 96 -7.19 -18.40 -5.70
CA THR A 96 -5.78 -18.22 -6.09
C THR A 96 -4.82 -18.34 -4.90
N ASN A 97 -5.35 -18.27 -3.67
CA ASN A 97 -4.60 -18.08 -2.42
C ASN A 97 -3.70 -16.84 -2.41
N MET A 98 -3.82 -15.97 -3.42
CA MET A 98 -2.98 -14.80 -3.60
C MET A 98 -3.86 -13.58 -3.59
N ARG A 99 -3.57 -12.71 -2.63
CA ARG A 99 -4.21 -11.41 -2.52
C ARG A 99 -3.20 -10.32 -2.82
N TYR A 100 -3.59 -9.40 -3.68
CA TYR A 100 -2.80 -8.24 -4.04
C TYR A 100 -3.44 -7.00 -3.46
N TYR A 101 -2.63 -6.19 -2.80
CA TYR A 101 -3.05 -4.94 -2.22
C TYR A 101 -2.46 -3.80 -3.02
N LEU A 102 -3.23 -2.73 -3.21
CA LEU A 102 -2.80 -1.54 -3.92
C LEU A 102 -3.03 -0.31 -3.06
N ASP A 103 -2.05 0.57 -3.00
CA ASP A 103 -2.20 1.86 -2.31
C ASP A 103 -2.64 2.94 -3.30
N CYS A 104 -3.78 3.58 -3.01
CA CYS A 104 -4.26 4.78 -3.69
C CYS A 104 -3.67 6.01 -2.98
N SER A 105 -2.60 6.55 -3.56
CA SER A 105 -1.87 7.72 -3.07
C SER A 105 -2.46 8.99 -3.65
N MET A 106 -2.52 10.08 -2.86
CA MET A 106 -2.97 11.38 -3.37
C MET A 106 -2.12 11.84 -4.55
N ASP A 107 -2.73 12.48 -5.54
CA ASP A 107 -1.97 13.16 -6.60
C ASP A 107 -1.05 14.24 -6.00
N PRO A 108 0.13 14.51 -6.58
CA PRO A 108 0.97 15.61 -6.14
C PRO A 108 0.20 16.94 -6.15
N GLY A 109 0.25 17.67 -5.04
CA GLY A 109 -0.47 18.93 -4.87
C GLY A 109 -1.93 18.78 -4.45
N ALA A 110 -2.51 17.58 -4.50
CA ALA A 110 -3.84 17.33 -3.97
C ALA A 110 -3.81 17.24 -2.43
N ALA A 111 -4.81 17.83 -1.79
CA ALA A 111 -4.99 17.73 -0.35
C ALA A 111 -5.76 16.46 0.02
N CYS A 112 -5.32 15.79 1.06
CA CYS A 112 -6.07 14.69 1.66
C CYS A 112 -7.42 15.18 2.19
N PRO A 113 -8.55 14.58 1.76
CA PRO A 113 -9.86 14.94 2.29
C PRO A 113 -9.89 14.75 3.82
N GLY A 114 -10.15 15.83 4.56
CA GLY A 114 -10.16 15.80 6.04
C GLY A 114 -8.79 15.53 6.70
N GLY A 115 -7.70 15.54 5.93
CA GLY A 115 -6.36 15.24 6.44
C GLY A 115 -6.20 13.81 6.96
N CYS A 116 -5.24 13.59 7.86
CA CYS A 116 -5.01 12.29 8.50
C CYS A 116 -6.04 12.04 9.61
N HIS A 117 -6.93 11.06 9.42
CA HIS A 117 -8.05 10.76 10.32
C HIS A 117 -8.48 9.27 10.24
N CYS A 118 -9.41 8.84 11.09
CA CYS A 118 -10.00 7.51 11.02
C CYS A 118 -10.93 7.39 9.80
N GLY A 119 -10.90 6.26 9.09
CA GLY A 119 -11.77 6.05 7.93
C GLY A 119 -13.24 6.19 8.29
N ASN A 120 -13.98 6.99 7.50
CA ASN A 120 -15.37 7.35 7.79
C ASN A 120 -15.59 7.90 9.22
N GLN A 121 -14.57 8.58 9.78
CA GLN A 121 -14.58 9.14 11.14
C GLN A 121 -14.90 8.09 12.24
N SER A 122 -14.63 6.81 11.99
CA SER A 122 -14.96 5.71 12.90
C SER A 122 -13.72 4.97 13.38
N CYS A 123 -13.62 4.78 14.70
CA CYS A 123 -12.55 3.99 15.33
C CYS A 123 -12.56 2.52 14.89
N ALA A 124 -13.69 2.03 14.36
CA ALA A 124 -13.84 0.68 13.82
C ALA A 124 -13.15 0.49 12.46
N ASN A 125 -12.75 1.58 11.80
CA ASN A 125 -12.03 1.55 10.53
C ASN A 125 -10.56 1.90 10.71
N PHE A 126 -9.71 1.43 9.79
CA PHE A 126 -8.33 1.88 9.73
C PHE A 126 -8.25 3.35 9.33
N LYS A 127 -7.12 3.99 9.64
CA LYS A 127 -6.84 5.39 9.33
C LYS A 127 -6.65 5.62 7.83
N THR A 128 -7.00 6.80 7.35
CA THR A 128 -6.78 7.28 5.98
C THR A 128 -5.80 8.44 6.00
N CYS A 129 -5.01 8.64 4.93
CA CYS A 129 -4.14 9.81 4.74
C CYS A 129 -3.04 10.01 5.79
N CYS A 130 -2.76 8.98 6.59
CA CYS A 130 -1.81 9.03 7.70
C CYS A 130 -0.49 8.34 7.41
N VAL A 131 -0.42 7.56 6.33
CA VAL A 131 0.78 6.85 5.91
C VAL A 131 1.29 7.52 4.65
N VAL A 132 2.56 7.91 4.68
CA VAL A 132 3.26 8.46 3.51
C VAL A 132 4.32 7.43 3.13
N PHE A 133 3.99 6.59 2.15
CA PHE A 133 4.82 5.48 1.73
C PHE A 133 4.52 5.11 0.28
N ARG A 134 5.48 4.45 -0.38
CA ARG A 134 5.34 3.97 -1.75
C ARG A 134 6.28 2.80 -2.04
N TYR A 135 5.75 1.68 -2.55
CA TYR A 135 6.57 0.55 -3.03
C TYR A 135 7.34 0.86 -4.32
N GLY A 136 6.87 1.82 -5.11
CA GLY A 136 7.59 2.32 -6.30
C GLY A 136 7.51 1.38 -7.50
N ASN A 137 6.48 0.55 -7.58
CA ASN A 137 6.24 -0.39 -8.68
C ASN A 137 4.99 -0.07 -9.51
N CYS A 138 4.31 1.04 -9.25
CA CYS A 138 3.27 1.62 -10.10
C CYS A 138 3.48 3.12 -10.29
N ASN A 139 3.11 3.63 -11.47
CA ASN A 139 3.11 5.06 -11.81
C ASN A 139 4.42 5.79 -11.49
N THR A 140 5.56 5.13 -11.69
CA THR A 140 6.89 5.59 -11.25
C THR A 140 7.34 6.91 -11.87
N GLN A 141 6.69 7.36 -12.94
CA GLN A 141 6.87 8.69 -13.53
C GLN A 141 6.40 9.82 -12.62
N ILE A 142 5.48 9.57 -11.68
CA ILE A 142 5.01 10.58 -10.73
C ILE A 142 6.09 10.77 -9.66
N PRO A 143 6.73 11.96 -9.56
CA PRO A 143 7.75 12.21 -8.57
C PRO A 143 7.13 12.39 -7.18
N HIS A 144 7.93 12.13 -6.14
CA HIS A 144 7.57 12.24 -4.72
C HIS A 144 6.65 11.14 -4.17
N VAL A 145 6.64 11.05 -2.84
CA VAL A 145 5.75 10.19 -2.07
C VAL A 145 4.66 11.07 -1.46
N THR A 146 3.41 10.72 -1.69
CA THR A 146 2.25 11.42 -1.14
C THR A 146 1.53 10.54 -0.11
N PRO A 147 0.64 11.10 0.71
CA PRO A 147 -0.15 10.31 1.64
C PRO A 147 -1.04 9.29 0.91
N ILE A 148 -1.19 8.11 1.51
CA ILE A 148 -2.09 7.07 1.03
C ILE A 148 -3.50 7.37 1.55
N GLN A 149 -4.44 7.66 0.66
CA GLN A 149 -5.83 7.89 1.02
C GLN A 149 -6.50 6.58 1.42
N CYS A 150 -6.34 5.52 0.63
CA CYS A 150 -6.91 4.23 0.93
C CYS A 150 -6.22 3.10 0.18
N ARG A 151 -6.63 1.87 0.48
CA ARG A 151 -6.13 0.64 -0.11
C ARG A 151 -7.23 -0.10 -0.85
N LEU A 152 -6.87 -0.75 -1.95
CA LEU A 152 -7.71 -1.68 -2.68
C LEU A 152 -7.19 -3.10 -2.54
N VAL A 153 -8.06 -4.06 -2.83
CA VAL A 153 -7.72 -5.48 -2.94
C VAL A 153 -8.14 -6.02 -4.29
N THR A 154 -7.25 -6.78 -4.93
CA THR A 154 -7.55 -7.54 -6.14
C THR A 154 -6.99 -8.97 -6.04
N CYS A 155 -7.59 -9.87 -6.81
CA CYS A 155 -7.15 -11.26 -6.96
C CYS A 155 -6.32 -11.48 -8.24
N VAL A 156 -6.19 -10.44 -9.06
CA VAL A 156 -5.41 -10.43 -10.30
C VAL A 156 -4.12 -9.66 -10.04
N ILE A 157 -2.98 -10.19 -10.46
CA ILE A 157 -1.69 -9.51 -10.26
C ILE A 157 -1.72 -8.11 -10.91
N PRO A 158 -1.42 -7.02 -10.17
CA PRO A 158 -1.61 -5.65 -10.67
C PRO A 158 -0.83 -5.30 -11.94
N CYS A 159 0.31 -5.95 -12.20
CA CYS A 159 1.07 -5.71 -13.43
C CYS A 159 0.41 -6.26 -14.71
N GLN A 160 -0.63 -7.08 -14.58
CA GLN A 160 -1.45 -7.57 -15.70
C GLN A 160 -2.74 -6.76 -15.89
N ILE A 161 -2.95 -5.71 -15.10
CA ILE A 161 -4.13 -4.85 -15.22
C ILE A 161 -3.67 -3.57 -15.92
N ASP A 162 -4.00 -3.47 -17.21
CA ASP A 162 -3.46 -2.45 -18.12
C ASP A 162 -3.67 -1.01 -17.62
N CYS A 163 -4.79 -0.73 -16.95
CA CYS A 163 -5.11 0.61 -16.46
C CYS A 163 -4.35 1.04 -15.19
N LEU A 164 -3.59 0.16 -14.54
CA LEU A 164 -2.90 0.50 -13.29
C LEU A 164 -1.48 1.05 -13.50
N ASN A 165 -0.90 0.83 -14.68
CA ASN A 165 0.48 1.24 -15.01
C ASN A 165 1.49 0.78 -13.94
N CYS A 166 1.51 -0.54 -13.71
CA CYS A 166 2.37 -1.21 -12.74
C CYS A 166 3.38 -2.13 -13.44
N ASN A 167 4.59 -2.20 -12.91
CA ASN A 167 5.57 -3.20 -13.33
C ASN A 167 5.40 -4.51 -12.55
N CYS A 168 6.00 -5.59 -13.05
CA CYS A 168 5.93 -6.91 -12.42
C CYS A 168 7.00 -7.15 -11.35
N SER A 169 7.59 -6.10 -10.77
CA SER A 169 8.47 -6.26 -9.62
C SER A 169 7.63 -6.61 -8.38
N VAL A 170 7.78 -7.87 -7.95
CA VAL A 170 6.97 -8.45 -6.89
C VAL A 170 7.46 -7.96 -5.53
N ALA A 171 6.61 -7.20 -4.84
CA ALA A 171 6.74 -6.93 -3.42
C ALA A 171 5.88 -7.90 -2.61
N VAL A 172 6.37 -8.37 -1.46
CA VAL A 172 5.66 -9.33 -0.61
C VAL A 172 5.58 -8.80 0.82
N ASP A 173 4.39 -8.84 1.41
CA ASP A 173 4.18 -8.54 2.83
C ASP A 173 3.11 -9.47 3.41
N GLN A 174 3.56 -10.50 4.14
CA GLN A 174 2.68 -11.49 4.75
C GLN A 174 1.93 -10.95 5.98
N HIS A 175 2.40 -9.87 6.62
CA HIS A 175 1.69 -9.29 7.76
C HIS A 175 0.31 -8.78 7.31
N THR A 176 0.26 -8.16 6.13
CA THR A 176 -0.99 -7.65 5.56
C THR A 176 -2.01 -8.71 5.19
N CYS A 177 -1.71 -10.02 5.28
CA CYS A 177 -2.73 -11.06 5.09
C CYS A 177 -3.83 -11.06 6.16
N LEU A 178 -3.62 -10.38 7.28
CA LEU A 178 -4.65 -10.21 8.31
C LEU A 178 -5.44 -8.90 8.14
N HIS A 179 -5.14 -8.12 7.11
CA HIS A 179 -5.80 -6.85 6.85
C HIS A 179 -7.14 -7.08 6.13
N GLU A 180 -8.23 -6.93 6.87
CA GLU A 180 -9.60 -7.16 6.40
C GLU A 180 -10.53 -5.98 6.67
N ALA A 181 -11.57 -5.88 5.86
CA ALA A 181 -12.76 -5.09 6.13
C ALA A 181 -14.00 -5.87 5.66
N GLY A 182 -15.17 -5.56 6.24
CA GLY A 182 -16.43 -6.25 5.90
C GLY A 182 -16.98 -5.95 4.50
N CYS A 183 -16.28 -5.14 3.70
CA CYS A 183 -16.66 -4.74 2.34
C CYS A 183 -15.69 -5.28 1.27
N LEU A 184 -14.81 -6.21 1.64
CA LEU A 184 -13.92 -6.93 0.73
C LEU A 184 -14.57 -8.21 0.21
#